data_AF-A0A231GQ87-F1
#
_entry.id   AF-A0A231GQ87-F1
#
_cell.length_a   1.000
_cell.length_b   1.000
_cell.length_c   1.000
_cell.angle_alpha   90.00
_cell.angle_beta   90.00
_cell.angle_gamma   90.00
#
_symmetry.space_group_name_H-M   'P 1'
#
loop_
_entity.id
_entity.type
_entity.pdbx_description
1 polymer ?
#
loop_
_entity_poly.entity_id
_entity_poly.type
_entity_poly.pdbx_seq_one_letter_code
_entity_poly.pdbx_strand_id
1 'polypeptide(L)'
;MTDSQITLIPGQPARPWPRPNRPLPFAYYEDYEDYPPDGWELDDVEFVWWTLASRMSKKELRASLAKVVKEKYFQPHDCFRYVPIADSKGRGRYPRGVMLILKQILKPYRGMFVHDEYNALRIQLTIWNTLTLTVFEWCSVEWLPEHLVVAKLEMDLGL
;
A
#
# COMPACT_ATOMS: atom_id res chain seq x y z
N MET A 1 34.13 15.37 3.07
CA MET A 1 32.80 14.88 2.65
C MET A 1 32.92 13.37 2.59
N THR A 2 32.51 12.70 3.66
CA THR A 2 32.57 11.25 3.78
C THR A 2 31.40 10.64 3.03
N ASP A 3 31.70 9.90 1.96
CA ASP A 3 30.77 8.96 1.33
C ASP A 3 30.41 7.90 2.38
N SER A 4 29.25 8.05 3.00
CA SER A 4 28.64 6.99 3.79
C SER A 4 28.22 5.90 2.82
N GLN A 5 29.04 4.84 2.72
CA GLN A 5 28.64 3.59 2.08
C GLN A 5 27.38 3.08 2.79
N ILE A 6 26.23 3.19 2.12
CA ILE A 6 24.98 2.60 2.56
C ILE A 6 25.11 1.10 2.34
N THR A 7 25.36 0.36 3.41
CA THR A 7 25.28 -1.10 3.41
C THR A 7 23.83 -1.47 3.13
N LEU A 8 23.53 -1.90 1.90
CA LEU A 8 22.20 -2.37 1.53
C LEU A 8 21.94 -3.69 2.24
N ILE A 9 21.02 -3.67 3.21
CA ILE A 9 20.48 -4.90 3.80
C ILE A 9 19.66 -5.61 2.70
N PRO A 10 19.80 -6.93 2.51
CA PRO A 10 18.95 -7.68 1.59
C PRO A 10 17.47 -7.40 1.88
N GLY A 11 16.74 -6.89 0.88
CA GLY A 11 15.31 -6.56 1.00
C GLY A 11 14.98 -5.08 1.23
N GLN A 12 15.96 -4.20 1.50
CA GLN A 12 15.68 -2.76 1.55
C GLN A 12 15.46 -2.18 0.14
N PRO A 13 14.49 -1.24 -0.03
CA PRO A 13 14.32 -0.55 -1.30
C PRO A 13 15.61 0.20 -1.67
N ALA A 14 15.99 0.14 -2.95
CA ALA A 14 17.25 0.69 -3.48
C ALA A 14 17.41 2.22 -3.28
N ARG A 15 16.39 2.91 -2.78
CA ARG A 15 16.46 4.30 -2.31
C ARG A 15 15.85 4.37 -0.90
N PRO A 16 16.41 5.20 -0.01
CA PRO A 16 15.75 5.56 1.22
C PRO A 16 14.32 6.02 0.94
N TRP A 17 13.39 5.55 1.76
CA TRP A 17 11.98 5.94 1.76
C TRP A 17 11.89 7.45 1.63
N PRO A 18 11.27 7.99 0.57
CA PRO A 18 11.15 9.43 0.40
C PRO A 18 10.27 9.97 1.52
N ARG A 19 10.89 10.48 2.58
CA ARG A 19 10.19 11.20 3.64
C ARG A 19 9.51 12.41 3.01
N PRO A 20 8.17 12.54 3.05
CA PRO A 20 7.50 13.68 2.45
C PRO A 20 8.02 14.99 3.05
N ASN A 21 8.44 15.94 2.21
CA ASN A 21 8.85 17.30 2.64
C ASN A 21 7.73 18.11 3.31
N ARG A 22 6.50 17.61 3.33
CA ARG A 22 5.37 18.19 4.03
C ARG A 22 4.72 17.10 4.88
N PRO A 23 4.34 17.38 6.13
CA PRO A 23 3.55 16.45 6.91
C PRO A 23 2.31 16.09 6.10
N LEU A 24 2.03 14.79 6.01
CA LEU A 24 0.80 14.31 5.41
C LEU A 24 -0.39 14.90 6.17
N PRO A 25 -1.57 15.04 5.56
CA PRO A 25 -2.73 15.65 6.22
C PRO A 25 -3.16 14.95 7.53
N PHE A 26 -2.58 13.78 7.84
CA PHE A 26 -2.89 12.94 8.98
C PHE A 26 -1.64 12.59 9.83
N ALA A 27 -0.50 13.25 9.58
CA ALA A 27 0.73 13.02 10.34
C ALA A 27 0.62 13.38 11.83
N TYR A 28 -0.50 13.98 12.24
CA TYR A 28 -0.80 14.37 13.61
C TYR A 28 -1.63 13.33 14.39
N TYR A 29 -2.13 12.29 13.72
CA TYR A 29 -2.81 11.17 14.37
C TYR A 29 -1.80 10.03 14.57
N GLU A 30 -1.85 9.38 15.74
CA GLU A 30 -0.95 8.25 16.05
C GLU A 30 -1.06 7.14 15.00
N ASP A 31 -2.27 6.84 14.53
CA ASP A 31 -2.53 5.80 13.53
C ASP A 31 -2.70 6.34 12.10
N TYR A 32 -2.49 7.65 11.87
CA TYR A 32 -2.73 8.29 10.56
C TYR A 32 -4.15 8.12 9.98
N GLU A 33 -5.11 7.60 10.78
CA GLU A 33 -6.40 7.03 10.35
C GLU A 33 -6.30 5.90 9.31
N ASP A 34 -5.14 5.29 9.17
CA ASP A 34 -4.89 4.17 8.25
C ASP A 34 -4.89 2.87 9.07
N TYR A 35 -5.90 2.05 8.84
CA TYR A 35 -6.08 0.81 9.60
C TYR A 35 -5.53 -0.36 8.77
N PRO A 36 -4.38 -0.95 9.15
CA PRO A 36 -3.82 -2.10 8.44
C PRO A 36 -4.73 -3.34 8.59
N PRO A 37 -4.44 -4.43 7.86
CA PRO A 37 -5.03 -5.74 8.13
C PRO A 37 -4.83 -6.17 9.59
N ASP A 38 -5.71 -7.04 10.10
CA ASP A 38 -5.64 -7.51 11.49
C ASP A 38 -4.28 -8.18 11.76
N GLY A 39 -3.64 -7.80 12.86
CA GLY A 39 -2.32 -8.31 13.27
C GLY A 39 -1.13 -7.68 12.55
N TRP A 40 -1.34 -6.70 11.66
CA TRP A 40 -0.28 -6.02 10.91
C TRP A 40 0.00 -4.63 11.46
N GLU A 41 1.26 -4.21 11.38
CA GLU A 41 1.64 -2.83 11.61
C GLU A 41 1.57 -2.01 10.31
N LEU A 42 1.47 -0.68 10.43
CA LEU A 42 1.49 0.20 9.26
C LEU A 42 2.80 0.09 8.46
N ASP A 43 3.92 -0.13 9.16
CA ASP A 43 5.22 -0.27 8.53
C ASP A 43 5.30 -1.55 7.67
N ASP A 44 4.54 -2.59 8.01
CA ASP A 44 4.41 -3.81 7.20
C ASP A 44 3.69 -3.55 5.89
N VAL A 45 2.54 -2.86 5.97
CA VAL A 45 1.77 -2.44 4.80
C VAL A 45 2.62 -1.57 3.90
N GLU A 46 3.36 -0.63 4.49
CA GLU A 46 4.29 0.22 3.77
C GLU A 46 5.36 -0.58 3.04
N PHE A 47 6.01 -1.50 3.76
CA PHE A 47 7.05 -2.37 3.24
C PHE A 47 6.58 -3.18 2.05
N VAL A 48 5.40 -3.80 2.14
CA VAL A 48 4.81 -4.58 1.05
C VAL A 48 4.59 -3.73 -0.19
N TRP A 49 3.98 -2.56 -0.06
CA TRP A 49 3.72 -1.69 -1.22
C TRP A 49 4.99 -1.14 -1.87
N TRP A 50 6.02 -0.77 -1.08
CA TRP A 50 7.30 -0.33 -1.62
C TRP A 50 8.09 -1.46 -2.25
N THR A 51 8.08 -2.65 -1.64
CA THR A 51 8.71 -3.86 -2.18
C THR A 51 8.11 -4.16 -3.55
N LEU A 52 6.79 -4.23 -3.66
CA LEU A 52 6.11 -4.48 -4.92
C LEU A 52 6.46 -3.41 -5.98
N ALA A 53 6.39 -2.13 -5.61
CA ALA A 53 6.69 -1.03 -6.52
C ALA A 53 8.14 -1.04 -7.02
N SER A 54 9.07 -1.62 -6.25
CA SER A 54 10.47 -1.78 -6.66
C SER A 54 10.71 -2.97 -7.59
N ARG A 55 9.85 -3.99 -7.54
CA ARG A 55 10.01 -5.26 -8.28
C ARG A 55 9.21 -5.31 -9.57
N MET A 56 8.11 -4.58 -9.67
CA MET A 56 7.22 -4.61 -10.83
C MET A 56 7.26 -3.31 -11.64
N SER A 57 7.14 -3.44 -12.95
CA SER A 57 6.96 -2.25 -13.80
C SER A 57 5.57 -1.63 -13.57
N LYS A 58 5.45 -0.31 -13.78
CA LYS A 58 4.15 0.39 -13.67
C LYS A 58 3.06 -0.23 -14.55
N LYS A 59 3.41 -0.71 -15.75
CA LYS A 59 2.48 -1.32 -16.71
C LYS A 59 1.97 -2.66 -16.19
N GLU A 60 2.88 -3.49 -15.72
CA GLU A 60 2.59 -4.81 -15.16
C GLU A 60 1.74 -4.69 -13.90
N LEU A 61 2.16 -3.84 -12.95
CA LEU A 61 1.43 -3.60 -11.71
C LEU A 61 -0.01 -3.14 -11.98
N ARG A 62 -0.21 -2.21 -12.93
CA ARG A 62 -1.55 -1.76 -13.33
C ARG A 62 -2.39 -2.91 -13.86
N ALA A 63 -1.83 -3.77 -14.71
CA ALA A 63 -2.56 -4.88 -15.30
C ALA A 63 -2.98 -5.90 -14.23
N SER A 64 -2.06 -6.28 -13.33
CA SER A 64 -2.34 -7.23 -12.25
C SER A 64 -3.37 -6.69 -11.26
N LEU A 65 -3.22 -5.45 -10.79
CA LEU A 65 -4.19 -4.84 -9.87
C LEU A 65 -5.56 -4.65 -10.53
N ALA A 66 -5.63 -4.24 -11.80
CA ALA A 66 -6.91 -4.10 -12.50
C ALA A 66 -7.64 -5.44 -12.64
N LYS A 67 -6.91 -6.54 -12.85
CA LYS A 67 -7.48 -7.90 -12.87
C LYS A 67 -8.08 -8.26 -11.50
N VAL A 68 -7.33 -8.08 -10.42
CA VAL A 68 -7.83 -8.31 -9.04
C VAL A 68 -9.06 -7.46 -8.74
N VAL A 69 -9.01 -6.17 -9.10
CA VAL A 69 -10.14 -5.25 -8.90
C VAL A 69 -11.38 -5.76 -9.64
N LYS A 70 -11.23 -6.21 -10.87
CA LYS A 70 -12.36 -6.75 -11.66
C LYS A 70 -12.93 -8.04 -11.08
N GLU A 71 -12.08 -8.95 -10.59
CA GLU A 71 -12.49 -10.27 -10.10
C GLU A 71 -13.11 -10.20 -8.69
N LYS A 72 -12.49 -9.43 -7.78
CA LYS A 72 -12.89 -9.40 -6.37
C LYS A 72 -13.95 -8.32 -6.05
N TYR A 73 -14.09 -7.28 -6.87
CA TYR A 73 -14.87 -6.08 -6.52
C TYR A 73 -16.09 -5.81 -7.41
N PHE A 74 -16.56 -6.82 -8.15
CA PHE A 74 -17.86 -6.74 -8.84
C PHE A 74 -19.05 -6.85 -7.87
N GLN A 75 -18.82 -7.18 -6.59
CA GLN A 75 -19.85 -7.25 -5.57
C GLN A 75 -19.75 -6.05 -4.61
N PRO A 76 -20.89 -5.46 -4.18
CA PRO A 76 -20.89 -4.38 -3.20
C PRO A 76 -20.30 -4.88 -1.88
N HIS A 77 -19.19 -4.29 -1.43
CA HIS A 77 -18.63 -4.56 -0.12
C HIS A 77 -19.43 -3.82 0.96
N ASP A 78 -19.82 -4.53 2.02
CA ASP A 78 -20.73 -4.07 3.07
C ASP A 78 -20.15 -3.04 4.06
N CYS A 79 -18.84 -2.73 3.97
CA CYS A 79 -18.17 -1.82 4.89
C CYS A 79 -17.88 -0.44 4.26
N PHE A 80 -18.66 0.58 4.63
CA PHE A 80 -18.54 1.95 4.12
C PHE A 80 -17.43 2.79 4.80
N ARG A 81 -16.46 2.19 5.49
CA ARG A 81 -15.35 2.94 6.11
C ARG A 81 -14.30 3.29 5.06
N TYR A 82 -13.90 4.56 5.02
CA TYR A 82 -12.84 5.05 4.13
C TYR A 82 -11.66 5.58 4.95
N VAL A 83 -10.46 5.15 4.58
CA VAL A 83 -9.19 5.56 5.21
C VAL A 83 -8.38 6.45 4.29
N PRO A 84 -7.63 7.43 4.81
CA PRO A 84 -6.77 8.27 3.99
C PRO A 84 -5.42 7.60 3.75
N ILE A 85 -5.01 7.46 2.49
CA ILE A 85 -3.74 6.80 2.12
C ILE A 85 -2.74 7.75 1.45
N ALA A 86 -3.20 8.90 0.97
CA ALA A 86 -2.36 9.91 0.34
C ALA A 86 -3.05 11.28 0.31
N ASP A 87 -2.34 12.31 -0.12
CA ASP A 87 -2.95 13.58 -0.55
C ASP A 87 -3.62 13.44 -1.94
N SER A 88 -4.33 14.49 -2.38
CA SER A 88 -4.99 14.51 -3.70
C SER A 88 -4.08 14.30 -4.92
N LYS A 89 -2.76 14.51 -4.75
CA LYS A 89 -1.71 14.30 -5.76
C LYS A 89 -1.04 12.92 -5.66
N GLY A 90 -1.52 12.06 -4.76
CA GLY A 90 -0.99 10.72 -4.49
C GLY A 90 0.31 10.73 -3.70
N ARG A 91 0.68 11.84 -3.05
CA ARG A 91 1.86 11.91 -2.18
C ARG A 91 1.46 11.47 -0.78
N GLY A 92 2.27 10.62 -0.18
CA GLY A 92 1.86 9.82 0.96
C GLY A 92 3.03 9.10 1.58
N ARG A 93 2.67 8.20 2.48
CA ARG A 93 3.54 7.16 3.02
C ARG A 93 3.87 6.12 1.93
N TYR A 94 2.87 5.76 1.13
CA TYR A 94 2.99 4.76 0.07
C TYR A 94 3.57 5.31 -1.25
N PRO A 95 4.06 4.43 -2.15
CA PRO A 95 4.61 4.87 -3.43
C PRO A 95 3.58 5.63 -4.25
N ARG A 96 3.90 6.88 -4.61
CA ARG A 96 2.99 7.75 -5.41
C ARG A 96 2.52 7.09 -6.71
N GLY A 97 3.40 6.34 -7.37
CA GLY A 97 3.05 5.63 -8.60
C GLY A 97 1.90 4.63 -8.40
N VAL A 98 1.93 3.91 -7.28
CA VAL A 98 0.88 2.96 -6.86
C VAL A 98 -0.42 3.72 -6.58
N MET A 99 -0.37 4.77 -5.77
CA MET A 99 -1.56 5.56 -5.40
C MET A 99 -2.31 6.09 -6.64
N LEU A 100 -1.55 6.56 -7.64
CA LEU A 100 -2.13 7.04 -8.90
C LEU A 100 -2.69 5.90 -9.77
N ILE A 101 -2.10 4.70 -9.75
CA ILE A 101 -2.66 3.51 -10.40
C ILE A 101 -3.99 3.14 -9.73
N LEU A 102 -4.00 3.00 -8.41
CA LEU A 102 -5.20 2.65 -7.63
C LEU A 102 -6.34 3.63 -7.90
N LYS A 103 -6.06 4.94 -7.87
CA LYS A 103 -7.03 5.98 -8.20
C LYS A 103 -7.64 5.82 -9.59
N GLN A 104 -6.87 5.33 -10.57
CA GLN A 104 -7.37 5.13 -11.93
C GLN A 104 -8.21 3.85 -12.06
N ILE A 105 -7.76 2.73 -11.46
CA ILE A 105 -8.46 1.44 -11.59
C ILE A 105 -9.73 1.37 -10.72
N LEU A 106 -9.75 2.06 -9.58
CA LEU A 106 -10.90 2.09 -8.66
C LEU A 106 -11.93 3.18 -8.97
N LYS A 107 -11.61 4.12 -9.87
CA LYS A 107 -12.53 5.21 -10.27
C LYS A 107 -13.90 4.71 -10.73
N PRO A 108 -14.03 3.65 -11.57
CA PRO A 108 -15.34 3.16 -12.01
C PRO A 108 -16.20 2.62 -10.87
N TYR A 109 -15.57 2.16 -9.79
CA TYR A 109 -16.21 1.48 -8.66
C TYR A 109 -16.46 2.41 -7.47
N ARG A 110 -16.07 3.70 -7.57
CA ARG A 110 -16.11 4.66 -6.45
C ARG A 110 -15.40 4.16 -5.19
N GLY A 111 -14.43 3.24 -5.35
CA GLY A 111 -13.63 2.68 -4.26
C GLY A 111 -12.62 3.67 -3.68
N MET A 112 -12.38 4.80 -4.38
CA MET A 112 -11.54 5.89 -3.94
C MET A 112 -12.15 7.25 -4.30
N PHE A 113 -11.92 8.25 -3.45
CA PHE A 113 -12.29 9.63 -3.72
C PHE A 113 -11.30 10.61 -3.07
N VAL A 114 -11.33 11.87 -3.50
CA VAL A 114 -10.61 12.95 -2.83
C VAL A 114 -11.61 13.65 -1.91
N HIS A 115 -11.31 13.70 -0.61
CA HIS A 115 -12.08 14.47 0.36
C HIS A 115 -11.67 15.94 0.26
N ASP A 116 -12.60 16.82 -0.11
CA ASP A 116 -12.29 18.21 -0.44
C ASP A 116 -11.75 19.00 0.76
N GLU A 117 -12.35 18.83 1.94
CA GLU A 117 -11.96 19.55 3.16
C GLU A 117 -10.51 19.27 3.58
N TYR A 118 -10.09 18.01 3.52
CA TYR A 118 -8.76 17.57 3.96
C TYR A 118 -7.78 17.40 2.80
N ASN A 119 -8.21 17.66 1.57
CA ASN A 119 -7.44 17.46 0.33
C ASN A 119 -6.76 16.07 0.28
N ALA A 120 -7.48 15.04 0.74
CA ALA A 120 -6.96 13.71 1.01
C ALA A 120 -7.58 12.66 0.09
N LEU A 121 -6.73 11.81 -0.49
CA LEU A 121 -7.15 10.64 -1.25
C LEU A 121 -7.51 9.53 -0.25
N ARG A 122 -8.81 9.21 -0.17
CA ARG A 122 -9.34 8.15 0.68
C ARG A 122 -9.72 6.92 -0.17
N ILE A 123 -9.54 5.75 0.41
CA ILE A 123 -9.89 4.44 -0.16
C ILE A 123 -10.79 3.70 0.83
N GLN A 124 -11.72 2.90 0.32
CA GLN A 124 -12.53 2.04 1.17
C GLN A 124 -11.63 1.02 1.88
N LEU A 125 -11.77 0.90 3.21
CA LEU A 125 -10.88 0.09 4.06
C LEU A 125 -10.80 -1.37 3.62
N THR A 126 -11.94 -2.00 3.34
CA THR A 126 -11.97 -3.40 2.89
C THR A 126 -11.23 -3.59 1.57
N ILE A 127 -11.32 -2.62 0.65
CA ILE A 127 -10.57 -2.62 -0.60
C ILE A 127 -9.09 -2.48 -0.33
N TRP A 128 -8.71 -1.55 0.54
CA TRP A 128 -7.31 -1.34 0.91
C TRP A 128 -6.68 -2.61 1.47
N ASN A 129 -7.31 -3.22 2.49
CA ASN A 129 -6.78 -4.42 3.14
C ASN A 129 -6.74 -5.61 2.19
N THR A 130 -7.79 -5.80 1.37
CA THR A 130 -7.83 -6.90 0.40
C THR A 130 -6.75 -6.76 -0.67
N LEU A 131 -6.50 -5.53 -1.17
CA LEU A 131 -5.42 -5.28 -2.11
C LEU A 131 -4.04 -5.47 -1.47
N THR A 132 -3.84 -5.00 -0.23
CA THR A 132 -2.60 -5.20 0.52
C THR A 132 -2.28 -6.68 0.69
N LEU A 133 -3.25 -7.49 1.16
CA LEU A 133 -3.06 -8.94 1.31
C LEU A 133 -2.81 -9.63 -0.04
N THR A 134 -3.54 -9.25 -1.09
CA THR A 134 -3.32 -9.83 -2.43
C THR A 134 -1.94 -9.48 -2.98
N VAL A 135 -1.46 -8.27 -2.73
CA VAL A 135 -0.11 -7.86 -3.12
C VAL A 135 0.95 -8.63 -2.32
N PHE A 136 0.69 -8.84 -1.03
CA PHE A 136 1.56 -9.61 -0.17
C PHE A 136 1.70 -11.07 -0.63
N GLU A 137 0.62 -11.68 -1.13
CA GLU A 137 0.66 -13.00 -1.77
C GLU A 137 1.65 -13.02 -2.96
N TRP A 138 1.79 -11.92 -3.70
CA TRP A 138 2.72 -11.80 -4.83
C TRP A 138 4.18 -11.60 -4.41
N CYS A 139 4.44 -11.22 -3.17
CA CYS A 139 5.80 -11.07 -2.67
C CYS A 139 6.45 -12.44 -2.48
N SER A 140 7.62 -12.63 -3.08
CA SER A 140 8.48 -13.79 -2.82
C SER A 140 9.04 -13.74 -1.40
N VAL A 141 9.23 -14.90 -0.76
CA VAL A 141 9.71 -14.98 0.63
C VAL A 141 11.08 -14.32 0.82
N GLU A 142 11.93 -14.34 -0.21
CA GLU A 142 13.27 -13.74 -0.16
C GLU A 142 13.24 -12.20 -0.18
N TRP A 143 12.07 -11.59 -0.41
CA TRP A 143 11.89 -10.14 -0.38
C TRP A 143 11.37 -9.64 0.96
N LEU A 144 10.97 -10.54 1.85
CA LEU A 144 10.26 -10.22 3.07
C LEU A 144 11.17 -10.32 4.30
N PRO A 145 11.00 -9.45 5.30
CA PRO A 145 11.60 -9.63 6.61
C PRO A 145 11.01 -10.85 7.32
N GLU A 146 11.73 -11.37 8.31
CA GLU A 146 11.41 -12.64 9.00
C GLU A 146 9.97 -12.71 9.51
N HIS A 147 9.46 -11.66 10.17
CA HIS A 147 8.10 -11.65 10.71
C HIS A 147 7.03 -11.70 9.62
N LEU A 148 7.27 -11.09 8.45
CA LEU A 148 6.38 -11.20 7.30
C LEU A 148 6.53 -12.54 6.57
N VAL A 149 7.68 -13.20 6.63
CA VAL A 149 7.79 -14.58 6.15
C VAL A 149 6.91 -15.49 6.99
N VAL A 150 6.93 -15.35 8.32
CA VAL A 150 6.06 -16.10 9.23
C VAL A 150 4.59 -15.83 8.91
N ALA A 151 4.19 -14.56 8.79
CA ALA A 151 2.81 -14.21 8.44
C ALA A 151 2.36 -14.81 7.09
N LYS A 152 3.26 -14.87 6.10
CA LYS A 152 2.96 -15.49 4.80
C LYS A 152 2.73 -16.99 4.94
N LEU A 153 3.56 -17.69 5.73
CA LEU A 153 3.41 -19.12 5.98
C LEU A 153 2.11 -19.41 6.75
N GLU A 154 1.75 -18.59 7.72
CA GLU A 154 0.47 -18.71 8.45
C GLU A 154 -0.72 -18.56 7.50
N MET A 155 -0.69 -17.55 6.60
CA MET A 155 -1.70 -17.38 5.56
C MET A 155 -1.79 -18.59 4.62
N ASP A 156 -0.67 -19.15 4.18
CA ASP A 156 -0.63 -20.33 3.30
C ASP A 156 -1.18 -21.60 3.99
N LEU A 157 -1.06 -21.67 5.32
CA LEU A 157 -1.59 -22.75 6.16
C LEU A 157 -3.05 -22.52 6.59
N GLY A 158 -3.62 -21.34 6.31
CA GLY A 158 -4.98 -20.97 6.71
C GLY A 158 -5.17 -20.77 8.22
N LEU A 159 -4.11 -20.34 8.90
CA LEU A 159 -4.06 -20.09 10.36
C LEU A 159 -4.37 -18.64 10.71
#